data_AF-A0A523KJZ9-F1
#
_entry.id   AF-A0A523KJZ9-F1
#
_cell.length_a   1.000
_cell.length_b   1.000
_cell.length_c   1.000
_cell.angle_alpha   90.00
_cell.angle_beta   90.00
_cell.angle_gamma   90.00
#
_symmetry.space_group_name_H-M   'P 1'
#
loop_
_entity.id
_entity.type
_entity.pdbx_description
1 polymer ?
#
loop_
_entity_poly.entity_id
_entity_poly.type
_entity_poly.pdbx_seq_one_letter_code
_entity_poly.pdbx_strand_id
1 'polypeptide(L)' 'RPPRKWAEAQYDVRQWSVMAAGGHFAALEEPDALVADVRKFFRELR' A
#
# COMPACT_ATOMS: atom_id res chain seq x y z
N ARG A 1 -5.63 1.93 12.27
CA ARG A 1 -5.40 1.21 10.99
C ARG A 1 -6.23 -0.06 11.02
N PRO A 2 -6.98 -0.39 9.96
CA PRO A 2 -7.78 -1.61 9.94
C PRO A 2 -6.88 -2.86 10.06
N PRO A 3 -7.34 -3.94 10.71
CA PRO A 3 -6.56 -5.17 10.83
C PRO A 3 -6.26 -5.81 9.47
N ARG A 4 -4.99 -6.19 9.22
CA ARG A 4 -4.56 -6.86 7.99
C ARG A 4 -5.38 -8.12 7.68
N LYS A 5 -5.72 -8.91 8.71
CA LYS A 5 -6.53 -10.13 8.60
C LYS A 5 -7.88 -9.94 7.92
N TRP A 6 -8.46 -8.74 7.97
CA TRP A 6 -9.73 -8.47 7.30
C TRP A 6 -9.56 -8.32 5.79
N ALA A 7 -8.45 -7.73 5.33
CA ALA A 7 -8.15 -7.63 3.90
C ALA A 7 -7.77 -9.02 3.34
N GLU A 8 -6.99 -9.80 4.08
CA GLU A 8 -6.58 -11.16 3.68
C GLU A 8 -7.76 -12.14 3.62
N ALA A 9 -8.84 -11.90 4.37
CA ALA A 9 -10.05 -12.70 4.28
C ALA A 9 -10.84 -12.45 2.98
N GLN A 10 -10.66 -11.29 2.33
CA GLN A 10 -11.46 -10.87 1.17
C GLN A 10 -10.66 -10.89 -0.15
N TYR A 11 -9.33 -10.78 -0.08
CA TYR A 11 -8.47 -10.59 -1.23
C TYR A 11 -7.19 -11.43 -1.15
N ASP A 12 -6.61 -11.77 -2.31
CA ASP A 12 -5.24 -12.29 -2.41
C ASP A 12 -4.24 -11.15 -2.18
N VAL A 13 -3.96 -10.86 -0.92
CA VAL A 13 -3.07 -9.75 -0.52
C VAL A 13 -1.61 -10.15 -0.80
N ARG A 14 -1.09 -9.71 -1.94
CA ARG A 14 0.30 -9.95 -2.37
C ARG A 14 1.33 -8.98 -1.78
N GLN A 15 0.92 -7.74 -1.49
CA GLN A 15 1.77 -6.73 -0.86
C GLN A 15 0.99 -6.03 0.25
N TRP A 16 1.64 -5.79 1.38
CA TRP A 16 1.10 -4.99 2.49
C TRP A 16 2.14 -4.00 2.96
N SER A 17 1.88 -2.72 2.71
CA SER A 17 2.80 -1.63 3.02
C SER A 17 2.20 -0.68 4.04
N VAL A 18 3.03 -0.28 5.00
CA VAL A 18 2.65 0.63 6.07
C VAL A 18 3.47 1.91 5.91
N MET A 19 2.82 2.99 5.50
CA MET A 19 3.48 4.29 5.36
C MET A 19 3.81 4.90 6.74
N ALA A 20 4.98 5.55 6.83
CA ALA A 20 5.43 6.18 8.07
C ALA A 20 4.66 7.46 8.41
N ALA A 21 4.20 8.18 7.38
CA ALA A 21 3.42 9.42 7.46
C ALA A 21 2.29 9.40 6.41
N GLY A 22 1.49 10.48 6.35
CA GLY A 22 0.33 10.61 5.48
C GLY A 22 -0.96 10.00 6.05
N GLY A 23 -2.08 10.62 5.70
CA GLY A 23 -3.43 10.28 6.15
C GLY A 23 -4.29 9.69 5.03
N HIS A 24 -5.49 10.25 4.87
CA HIS A 24 -6.49 9.72 3.94
C HIS A 24 -6.12 9.95 2.48
N PHE A 25 -5.41 11.05 2.18
CA PHE A 25 -5.08 11.47 0.83
C PHE A 25 -3.61 11.17 0.51
N ALA A 26 -3.21 9.90 0.56
CA ALA A 26 -1.81 9.48 0.36
C ALA A 26 -1.17 10.05 -0.92
N ALA A 27 -1.94 10.20 -2.01
CA ALA A 27 -1.46 10.79 -3.25
C ALA A 27 -1.12 12.29 -3.16
N LEU A 28 -1.75 13.02 -2.23
CA LEU A 28 -1.50 14.44 -1.99
C LEU A 28 -0.50 14.65 -0.84
N GLU A 29 -0.62 13.84 0.20
CA GLU A 29 0.18 13.98 1.43
C GLU A 29 1.58 13.37 1.29
N GLU A 30 1.70 12.20 0.65
CA GLU A 30 2.96 11.45 0.52
C GLU A 30 3.12 10.88 -0.91
N PRO A 31 3.15 11.73 -1.96
CA PRO A 31 3.12 11.29 -3.36
C PRO A 31 4.28 10.35 -3.72
N ASP A 32 5.49 10.66 -3.27
CA ASP A 32 6.68 9.86 -3.59
C ASP A 32 6.64 8.48 -2.93
N ALA A 33 6.16 8.40 -1.67
CA ALA A 33 6.00 7.15 -0.97
C ALA A 33 4.96 6.25 -1.65
N LEU A 34 3.84 6.84 -2.09
CA LEU A 34 2.81 6.12 -2.85
C LEU A 34 3.36 5.60 -4.18
N VAL A 35 4.03 6.45 -4.97
CA VAL A 35 4.60 6.06 -6.26
C VAL A 35 5.65 4.96 -6.10
N ALA A 36 6.49 5.05 -5.08
CA ALA A 36 7.48 4.02 -4.79
C ALA A 36 6.84 2.66 -4.49
N ASP A 37 5.78 2.65 -3.67
CA ASP A 37 5.08 1.43 -3.28
C ASP A 37 4.34 0.76 -4.44
N VAL A 38 3.68 1.56 -5.28
CA VAL A 38 3.02 1.06 -6.51
C VAL A 38 4.05 0.47 -7.47
N ARG A 39 5.18 1.16 -7.69
CA ARG A 39 6.26 0.63 -8.55
C ARG A 39 6.89 -0.64 -7.99
N LYS A 40 7.01 -0.76 -6.66
CA LYS A 40 7.50 -1.97 -6.01
C LYS A 40 6.59 -3.16 -6.32
N PHE A 41 5.28 -2.99 -6.13
CA PHE A 41 4.29 -4.04 -6.40
C PHE A 41 4.40 -4.57 -7.83
N PHE A 42 4.36 -3.69 -8.83
CA PHE A 42 4.39 -4.12 -10.23
C PHE A 42 5.75 -4.66 -10.69
N ARG A 43 6.85 -4.31 -9.99
CA ARG A 43 8.17 -4.91 -10.28
C ARG A 43 8.22 -6.40 -9.95
N GLU A 44 7.49 -6.85 -8.93
CA GLU A 44 7.43 -8.27 -8.56
C GLU A 44 6.53 -9.10 -9.49
N LEU A 45 5.74 -8.45 -10.35
CA LEU A 45 4.83 -9.08 -11.31
C LEU A 45 5.38 -9.13 -12.75
N ARG A 46 6.62 -8.69 -12.97
CA ARG A 46 7.26 -8.66 -14.28
C ARG A 46 8.08 -9.92 -14.55
#